data_AF-A0A9E3CYD3-F1
#
_entry.id   AF-A0A9E3CYD3-F1
#
_cell.length_a   1.000
_cell.length_b   1.000
_cell.length_c   1.000
_cell.angle_alpha   90.00
_cell.angle_beta   90.00
_cell.angle_gamma   90.00
#
_symmetry.space_group_name_H-M   'P 1'
#
loop_
_entity.id
_entity.type
_entity.pdbx_description
1 polymer ?
#
loop_
_entity_poly.entity_id
_entity_poly.type
_entity_poly.pdbx_seq_one_letter_code
_entity_poly.pdbx_strand_id
1 'polypeptide(L)'
;MANRVAMTALVLAIAGATGGAHADPAKGDACAGNLSPDGKAIYAAVVAANPTLQTLRDVVTEQTRSLAFNGQISRDTARSNAILAGECMRIRLN
;
A
#
# COMPACT_ATOMS: atom_id res chain seq x y z
N MET A 1 -14.16 47.83 -37.98
CA MET A 1 -13.87 46.50 -38.56
C MET A 1 -12.37 46.39 -38.81
N ALA A 2 -11.83 45.17 -38.71
CA ALA A 2 -10.42 44.77 -38.82
C ALA A 2 -9.58 44.86 -37.52
N ASN A 3 -9.75 43.87 -36.63
CA ASN A 3 -8.69 43.53 -35.67
C ASN A 3 -7.79 42.45 -36.31
N ARG A 4 -6.52 42.79 -36.46
CA ARG A 4 -5.51 41.99 -37.15
C ARG A 4 -5.07 40.82 -36.28
N VAL A 5 -4.92 39.69 -36.96
CA VAL A 5 -4.31 38.45 -36.52
C VAL A 5 -3.01 38.72 -35.75
N ALA A 6 -2.93 38.21 -34.53
CA ALA A 6 -1.67 37.96 -33.83
C ALA A 6 -1.62 36.46 -33.49
N MET A 7 -1.07 35.73 -34.45
CA MET A 7 -0.63 34.34 -34.37
C MET A 7 0.66 34.32 -33.55
N THR A 8 0.76 33.52 -32.47
CA THR A 8 1.91 32.61 -32.19
C THR A 8 1.87 31.95 -30.81
N ALA A 9 2.03 30.62 -30.86
CA ALA A 9 2.65 29.71 -29.88
C ALA A 9 1.97 29.49 -28.51
N LEU A 10 0.93 28.65 -28.50
CA LEU A 10 0.60 27.84 -27.32
C LEU A 10 1.62 26.68 -27.26
N VAL A 11 2.66 26.84 -26.45
CA VAL A 11 3.56 25.75 -26.06
C VAL A 11 2.75 24.80 -25.19
N LEU A 12 2.28 23.68 -25.79
CA LEU A 12 1.77 22.53 -25.04
C LEU A 12 2.94 21.91 -24.29
N ALA A 13 3.17 22.39 -23.06
CA ALA A 13 4.09 21.77 -22.13
C ALA A 13 3.59 20.35 -21.82
N ILE A 14 4.50 19.41 -22.05
CA ILE A 14 4.35 17.97 -21.91
C ILE A 14 3.96 17.66 -20.46
N ALA A 15 2.69 17.43 -20.19
CA ALA A 15 2.27 16.75 -18.96
C ALA A 15 2.55 15.25 -19.17
N GLY A 16 3.81 14.87 -18.94
CA GLY A 16 4.20 13.49 -18.77
C GLY A 16 3.49 12.94 -17.55
N ALA A 17 2.27 12.42 -17.74
CA ALA A 17 1.67 11.48 -16.82
C ALA A 17 2.42 10.15 -16.98
N THR A 18 3.65 10.10 -16.48
CA THR A 18 4.25 8.84 -16.07
C THR A 18 3.38 8.36 -14.91
N GLY A 19 2.37 7.56 -15.22
CA GLY A 19 1.58 6.85 -14.23
C GLY A 19 2.52 5.93 -13.45
N GLY A 20 3.14 6.47 -12.40
CA GLY A 20 3.69 5.65 -11.35
C GLY A 20 2.52 4.90 -10.74
N ALA A 21 2.67 3.60 -10.52
CA ALA A 21 1.81 2.89 -9.59
C ALA A 21 1.99 3.58 -8.23
N HIS A 22 1.11 4.51 -7.91
CA HIS A 22 1.20 5.30 -6.70
C HIS A 22 0.72 4.39 -5.58
N ALA A 23 1.61 4.04 -4.66
CA ALA A 23 1.21 3.46 -3.38
C ALA A 23 0.14 4.37 -2.74
N ASP A 24 -1.01 3.81 -2.39
CA ASP A 24 -2.11 4.49 -1.67
C ASP A 24 -2.10 4.09 -0.18
N PRO A 25 -1.18 4.64 0.64
CA PRO A 25 -1.07 4.30 2.05
C PRO A 25 -2.36 4.60 2.81
N ALA A 26 -3.09 5.65 2.45
CA ALA A 26 -4.33 6.03 3.11
C ALA A 26 -5.42 4.96 2.97
N LYS A 27 -5.62 4.39 1.77
CA LYS A 27 -6.59 3.30 1.57
C LYS A 27 -6.16 2.02 2.28
N GLY A 28 -4.87 1.71 2.26
CA GLY A 28 -4.34 0.57 3.01
C GLY A 28 -4.55 0.70 4.52
N ASP A 29 -4.27 1.87 5.07
CA ASP A 29 -4.42 2.16 6.50
C ASP A 29 -5.92 2.12 6.90
N ALA A 30 -6.81 2.62 6.03
CA ALA A 30 -8.26 2.52 6.22
C ALA A 30 -8.76 1.06 6.23
N CYS A 31 -8.24 0.22 5.33
CA CYS A 31 -8.50 -1.22 5.35
C CYS A 31 -8.06 -1.84 6.68
N ALA A 32 -6.83 -1.52 7.12
CA ALA A 32 -6.25 -2.03 8.36
C ALA A 32 -7.05 -1.61 9.61
N GLY A 33 -7.78 -0.49 9.56
CA GLY A 33 -8.67 -0.03 10.62
C GLY A 33 -9.74 -1.06 11.04
N ASN A 34 -10.17 -1.92 10.11
CA ASN A 34 -11.21 -2.94 10.33
C ASN A 34 -10.65 -4.30 10.77
N LEU A 35 -9.32 -4.45 10.85
CA LEU A 35 -8.70 -5.71 11.27
C LEU A 35 -8.87 -5.95 12.78
N SER A 36 -8.76 -7.23 13.15
CA SER A 36 -8.62 -7.62 14.56
C SER A 36 -7.31 -7.04 15.15
N PRO A 37 -7.13 -7.06 16.49
CA PRO A 37 -5.88 -6.64 17.11
C PRO A 37 -4.64 -7.36 16.53
N ASP A 38 -4.71 -8.69 16.33
CA ASP A 38 -3.62 -9.47 15.74
C ASP A 38 -3.35 -9.06 14.29
N GLY A 39 -4.40 -8.82 13.49
CA GLY A 39 -4.28 -8.35 12.11
C GLY A 39 -3.65 -6.96 12.02
N LYS A 40 -4.00 -6.05 12.95
CA LYS A 40 -3.37 -4.72 13.06
C LYS A 40 -1.90 -4.82 13.40
N ALA A 41 -1.52 -5.72 14.32
CA ALA A 41 -0.12 -5.94 14.67
C ALA A 41 0.69 -6.45 13.47
N ILE A 42 0.16 -7.41 12.71
CA ILE A 42 0.79 -7.91 11.48
C ILE A 42 0.92 -6.79 10.46
N TYR A 43 -0.16 -6.04 10.19
CA TYR A 43 -0.14 -4.93 9.23
C TYR A 43 0.93 -3.90 9.58
N ALA A 44 0.99 -3.46 10.85
CA ALA A 44 1.98 -2.50 11.31
C ALA A 44 3.43 -3.01 11.15
N ALA A 45 3.69 -4.27 11.48
CA ALA A 45 5.01 -4.88 11.30
C ALA A 45 5.41 -4.94 9.81
N VAL A 46 4.46 -5.29 8.94
CA VAL A 46 4.70 -5.34 7.49
C VAL A 46 4.91 -3.94 6.91
N VAL A 47 4.17 -2.93 7.37
CA VAL A 47 4.42 -1.52 7.02
C VAL A 47 5.84 -1.11 7.40
N ALA A 48 6.29 -1.44 8.62
CA ALA A 48 7.62 -1.12 9.09
C ALA A 48 8.73 -1.82 8.29
N ALA A 49 8.45 -3.02 7.77
CA ALA A 49 9.36 -3.76 6.88
C ALA A 49 9.40 -3.22 5.44
N ASN A 50 8.51 -2.29 5.08
CA ASN A 50 8.47 -1.58 3.80
C ASN A 50 8.63 -2.48 2.55
N PRO A 51 7.76 -3.49 2.34
CA PRO A 51 7.85 -4.39 1.21
C PRO A 51 7.46 -3.71 -0.11
N THR A 52 7.82 -4.37 -1.22
CA THR A 52 7.24 -4.12 -2.53
C THR A 52 6.12 -5.12 -2.82
N LEU A 53 5.33 -4.92 -3.87
CA LEU A 53 4.31 -5.91 -4.28
C LEU A 53 4.91 -7.30 -4.54
N GLN A 54 6.15 -7.36 -5.02
CA GLN A 54 6.88 -8.60 -5.31
C GLN A 54 7.30 -9.33 -4.02
N THR A 55 7.72 -8.60 -2.99
CA THR A 55 8.20 -9.18 -1.72
C THR A 55 7.10 -9.32 -0.66
N LEU A 56 5.93 -8.74 -0.88
CA LEU A 56 4.85 -8.63 0.09
C LEU A 56 4.48 -9.96 0.76
N ARG A 57 4.30 -11.04 -0.03
CA ARG A 57 3.87 -12.34 0.49
C ARG A 57 4.88 -12.91 1.49
N ASP A 58 6.16 -12.79 1.16
CA ASP A 58 7.24 -13.33 1.97
C ASP A 58 7.39 -12.51 3.25
N VAL A 59 7.36 -11.18 3.14
CA VAL A 59 7.41 -10.26 4.29
C VAL A 59 6.22 -10.46 5.23
N VAL A 60 4.99 -10.56 4.72
CA VAL A 60 3.79 -10.86 5.56
C VAL A 60 3.98 -12.17 6.31
N THR A 61 4.50 -13.20 5.65
CA THR A 61 4.72 -14.52 6.26
C THR A 61 5.79 -14.44 7.35
N GLU A 62 6.92 -13.80 7.07
CA GLU A 62 8.03 -13.62 8.00
C GLU A 62 7.61 -12.86 9.25
N GLN A 63 6.98 -11.69 9.07
CA GLN A 63 6.55 -10.84 10.19
C GLN A 63 5.49 -11.54 11.03
N THR A 64 4.50 -12.20 10.40
CA THR A 64 3.48 -12.96 11.13
C THR A 64 4.10 -14.08 11.98
N ARG A 65 5.05 -14.84 11.41
CA ARG A 65 5.73 -15.92 12.13
C ARG A 65 6.52 -15.38 13.31
N SER A 66 7.27 -14.30 13.11
CA SER A 66 8.03 -13.63 14.17
C SER A 66 7.12 -13.23 15.34
N LEU A 67 6.02 -12.53 15.04
CA LEU A 67 5.03 -12.12 16.05
C LEU A 67 4.43 -13.32 16.80
N ALA A 68 4.07 -14.38 16.09
CA ALA A 68 3.44 -15.56 16.69
C ALA A 68 4.43 -16.41 17.51
N PHE A 69 5.71 -16.43 17.13
CA PHE A 69 6.77 -17.08 17.91
C PHE A 69 7.11 -16.29 19.17
N ASN A 70 7.10 -14.96 19.09
CA ASN A 70 7.32 -14.08 20.24
C ASN A 70 6.08 -13.97 21.16
N GLY A 71 4.98 -14.65 20.82
CA GLY A 71 3.74 -14.64 21.61
C GLY A 71 2.96 -13.33 21.55
N GLN A 72 3.24 -12.48 20.56
CA GLN A 72 2.58 -11.18 20.38
C GLN A 72 1.22 -11.29 19.67
N ILE A 73 0.98 -12.39 18.96
CA ILE A 73 -0.31 -12.74 18.35
C ILE A 73 -0.60 -14.22 18.62
N SER A 74 -1.87 -14.61 18.55
CA SER A 74 -2.23 -16.03 18.68
C SER A 74 -1.79 -16.82 17.45
N ARG A 75 -1.19 -17.99 17.68
CA ARG A 75 -0.79 -18.92 16.60
C ARG A 75 -1.99 -19.51 15.86
N ASP A 76 -3.13 -19.64 16.53
CA ASP A 76 -4.34 -20.24 15.96
C ASP A 76 -5.00 -19.32 14.90
N THR A 77 -4.89 -18.02 15.11
CA THR A 77 -5.48 -16.98 14.26
C THR A 77 -4.45 -16.26 13.40
N ALA A 78 -3.15 -16.52 13.58
CA ALA A 78 -2.07 -15.84 12.86
C ALA A 78 -2.24 -15.91 11.34
N ARG A 79 -2.57 -17.09 10.80
CA ARG A 79 -2.69 -17.28 9.35
C ARG A 79 -3.86 -16.49 8.76
N SER A 80 -5.04 -16.54 9.37
CA SER A 80 -6.22 -15.82 8.86
C SER A 80 -6.00 -14.31 8.93
N ASN A 81 -5.41 -13.83 10.03
CA ASN A 81 -5.07 -12.41 10.17
C ASN A 81 -3.99 -11.95 9.18
N ALA A 82 -3.00 -12.80 8.87
CA ALA A 82 -1.97 -12.49 7.88
C ALA A 82 -2.53 -12.31 6.47
N ILE A 83 -3.52 -13.11 6.08
CA ILE A 83 -4.19 -12.98 4.77
C ILE A 83 -4.87 -11.61 4.68
N LEU A 84 -5.68 -11.26 5.68
CA LEU A 84 -6.40 -9.97 5.71
C LEU A 84 -5.44 -8.77 5.76
N ALA A 85 -4.38 -8.85 6.57
CA ALA A 85 -3.35 -7.81 6.61
C ALA A 85 -2.60 -7.68 5.27
N GLY A 86 -2.31 -8.81 4.61
CA GLY A 86 -1.69 -8.85 3.28
C GLY A 86 -2.56 -8.23 2.18
N GLU A 87 -3.88 -8.40 2.25
CA GLU A 87 -4.82 -7.72 1.34
C GLU A 87 -4.80 -6.20 1.55
N CYS A 88 -4.84 -5.72 2.80
CA CYS A 88 -4.70 -4.29 3.08
C CYS A 88 -3.36 -3.73 2.60
N MET A 89 -2.27 -4.50 2.71
CA MET A 89 -0.97 -4.10 2.19
C MET A 89 -0.91 -4.07 0.66
N ARG A 90 -1.66 -4.94 -0.02
CA ARG A 90 -1.77 -4.87 -1.48
C ARG A 90 -2.45 -3.58 -1.91
N ILE A 91 -3.51 -3.18 -1.22
CA ILE A 91 -4.19 -1.89 -1.45
C ILE A 91 -3.22 -0.72 -1.17
N ARG A 92 -2.43 -0.79 -0.09
CA ARG A 92 -1.42 0.22 0.23
C ARG A 92 -0.37 0.43 -0.87
N LEU A 93 0.03 -0.65 -1.53
CA LEU A 93 1.16 -0.64 -2.47
C LEU A 93 0.75 -0.42 -3.93
N ASN A 94 -0.54 -0.22 -4.18
CA ASN A 94 -1.15 -0.16 -5.51
C ASN A 94 -1.93 1.14 -5.71
#